data_AF-A0A1Y0MSG3-F1
#
_entry.id   AF-A0A1Y0MSG3-F1
#
_cell.length_a   1.000
_cell.length_b   1.000
_cell.length_c   1.000
_cell.angle_alpha   90.00
_cell.angle_beta   90.00
_cell.angle_gamma   90.00
#
_symmetry.space_group_name_H-M   'P 1'
#
loop_
_entity.id
_entity.type
_entity.pdbx_description
1 polymer ?
#
loop_
_entity_poly.entity_id
_entity_poly.type
_entity_poly.pdbx_seq_one_letter_code
_entity_poly.pdbx_strand_id
1 'polypeptide(L)'
;MKKGNSIFKLLKNDQAQRLIYLGILLLWIFVGLNFVKYKYDYSPFYFDINYALIIPSIIFALPILFNRRLFWLLAFGFSIFHGIWSLFKIVFSGLSYYQSDFNPNLNWRAIDIGTSILIVTISFLLAWLIWKMKPKK
;
A
#
# COMPACT_ATOMS: atom_id res chain seq x y z
N MET A 1 -31.17 -30.74 -0.48
CA MET A 1 -30.80 -29.69 -1.45
C MET A 1 -30.11 -28.42 -0.90
N LYS A 2 -29.76 -28.28 0.40
CA LYS A 2 -29.20 -27.03 0.95
C LYS A 2 -27.65 -26.87 0.91
N LYS A 3 -26.87 -27.95 0.73
CA LYS A 3 -25.39 -27.90 0.77
C LYS A 3 -24.75 -27.27 -0.48
N GLY A 4 -25.30 -27.52 -1.68
CA GLY A 4 -24.75 -27.01 -2.95
C GLY A 4 -24.74 -25.47 -3.04
N ASN A 5 -25.85 -24.82 -2.65
CA ASN A 5 -25.94 -23.36 -2.64
C ASN A 5 -24.97 -22.69 -1.66
N SER A 6 -24.61 -23.37 -0.56
CA SER A 6 -23.66 -22.85 0.43
C SER A 6 -22.23 -22.86 -0.10
N ILE A 7 -21.82 -23.96 -0.76
CA ILE A 7 -20.49 -24.11 -1.35
C ILE A 7 -20.30 -23.11 -2.50
N PHE A 8 -21.31 -22.97 -3.37
CA PHE A 8 -21.26 -22.02 -4.49
C PHE A 8 -21.13 -20.56 -4.02
N LYS A 9 -21.86 -20.18 -2.96
CA LYS A 9 -21.76 -18.84 -2.35
C LYS A 9 -20.38 -18.60 -1.71
N LEU A 10 -19.79 -19.63 -1.10
CA LEU A 10 -18.42 -19.56 -0.58
C LEU A 10 -17.39 -19.35 -1.69
N LEU A 11 -17.48 -20.11 -2.80
CA LEU A 11 -16.57 -19.99 -3.94
C LEU A 11 -16.68 -18.62 -4.63
N LYS A 12 -17.90 -18.12 -4.84
CA LYS A 12 -18.12 -16.78 -5.43
C LYS A 12 -17.52 -15.66 -4.56
N ASN A 13 -17.63 -15.79 -3.24
CA ASN A 13 -17.02 -14.83 -2.31
C ASN A 13 -15.49 -14.90 -2.32
N ASP A 14 -14.91 -16.11 -2.41
CA ASP A 14 -13.47 -16.33 -2.52
C ASP A 14 -12.91 -15.68 -3.80
N GLN A 15 -13.58 -15.88 -4.94
CA GLN A 15 -13.21 -15.27 -6.22
C GLN A 15 -13.29 -13.73 -6.17
N ALA A 16 -14.37 -13.18 -5.59
CA ALA A 16 -14.51 -11.74 -5.43
C ALA A 16 -13.41 -11.14 -4.53
N GLN A 17 -13.03 -11.85 -3.46
CA GLN A 17 -11.92 -11.47 -2.60
C GLN A 17 -10.61 -11.40 -3.36
N ARG A 18 -10.26 -12.45 -4.11
CA ARG A 18 -9.03 -12.50 -4.91
C ARG A 18 -8.99 -11.42 -5.98
N LEU A 19 -10.12 -11.13 -6.62
CA LEU A 19 -10.21 -10.06 -7.62
C LEU A 19 -9.94 -8.67 -7.02
N ILE A 20 -10.45 -8.41 -5.81
CA ILE A 20 -10.18 -7.14 -5.11
C ILE A 20 -8.72 -7.07 -4.66
N TYR A 21 -8.12 -8.17 -4.18
CA TYR A 21 -6.68 -8.20 -3.90
C TYR A 21 -5.82 -7.98 -5.16
N LEU A 22 -6.27 -8.47 -6.31
CA LEU A 22 -5.61 -8.17 -7.59
C LEU A 22 -5.68 -6.67 -7.91
N GLY A 23 -6.84 -6.03 -7.70
CA GLY A 23 -6.99 -4.58 -7.83
C GLY A 23 -6.07 -3.81 -6.88
N ILE A 24 -5.95 -4.26 -5.63
CA ILE A 24 -5.02 -3.69 -4.62
C ILE A 24 -3.57 -3.80 -5.10
N LEU A 25 -3.16 -4.97 -5.60
CA LEU A 25 -1.81 -5.19 -6.11
C LEU A 25 -1.51 -4.27 -7.31
N LEU A 26 -2.43 -4.14 -8.26
CA LEU A 26 -2.27 -3.25 -9.42
C LEU A 26 -2.18 -1.78 -9.00
N LEU A 27 -3.04 -1.35 -8.08
CA LEU A 27 -3.00 0.00 -7.53
C LEU A 27 -1.67 0.26 -6.82
N TRP A 28 -1.18 -0.71 -6.03
CA TRP A 28 0.11 -0.62 -5.37
C TRP A 28 1.26 -0.48 -6.38
N ILE A 29 1.31 -1.32 -7.42
CA ILE A 29 2.37 -1.25 -8.43
C ILE A 29 2.35 0.12 -9.12
N PHE A 30 1.17 0.61 -9.51
CA PHE A 30 1.03 1.92 -10.14
C PHE A 30 1.52 3.05 -9.22
N VAL A 31 1.10 3.04 -7.95
CA VAL A 31 1.45 4.09 -6.98
C VAL A 31 2.92 3.99 -6.57
N GLY A 32 3.40 2.77 -6.39
CA GLY A 32 4.77 2.42 -6.07
C GLY A 32 5.74 2.95 -7.12
N LEU A 33 5.50 2.62 -8.40
CA LEU A 33 6.39 3.00 -9.50
C LEU A 33 6.44 4.52 -9.72
N ASN A 34 5.32 5.22 -9.54
CA ASN A 34 5.23 6.64 -9.90
C ASN A 34 5.46 7.60 -8.73
N PHE A 35 4.97 7.29 -7.53
CA PHE A 35 4.94 8.25 -6.41
C PHE A 35 5.87 7.85 -5.26
N VAL A 36 5.90 6.57 -4.90
CA VAL A 36 6.81 6.06 -3.87
C VAL A 36 8.25 6.22 -4.36
N LYS A 37 8.56 5.82 -5.60
CA LYS A 37 9.88 6.04 -6.22
C LYS A 37 10.33 7.50 -6.15
N TYR A 38 9.49 8.41 -6.63
CA TYR A 38 9.76 9.86 -6.59
C TYR A 38 10.11 10.36 -5.17
N LYS A 39 9.40 9.89 -4.14
CA LYS A 39 9.57 10.38 -2.77
C LYS A 39 10.72 9.73 -2.01
N TYR A 40 11.10 8.50 -2.36
CA TYR A 40 12.09 7.72 -1.61
C TYR A 40 13.47 7.59 -2.27
N ASP A 41 13.61 7.92 -3.56
CA ASP A 41 14.91 7.92 -4.26
C ASP A 41 15.96 8.87 -3.62
N TYR A 42 15.52 9.85 -2.81
CA TYR A 42 16.38 10.80 -2.10
C TYR A 42 16.47 10.57 -0.58
N SER A 43 16.12 9.37 -0.10
CA SER A 43 16.15 9.04 1.33
C SER A 43 17.57 8.75 1.85
N PRO A 44 17.97 9.27 3.04
CA PRO A 44 19.27 8.98 3.65
C PRO A 44 19.41 7.53 4.17
N PHE A 45 18.29 6.80 4.26
CA PHE A 45 18.30 5.36 4.48
C PHE A 45 18.39 4.66 3.12
N TYR A 46 19.55 4.09 2.79
CA TYR A 46 19.80 3.26 1.59
C TYR A 46 18.96 1.98 1.65
N PHE A 47 17.67 2.09 1.34
CA PHE A 47 16.81 0.96 1.03
C PHE A 47 16.55 1.04 -0.46
N ASP A 48 17.10 0.08 -1.22
CA ASP A 48 16.94 0.07 -2.68
C ASP A 48 15.44 0.11 -3.00
N ILE A 49 15.04 1.10 -3.79
CA ILE A 49 13.65 1.35 -4.16
C ILE A 49 13.02 0.13 -4.82
N ASN A 50 13.83 -0.73 -5.45
CA ASN A 50 13.39 -2.00 -6.02
C ASN A 50 12.87 -2.95 -4.92
N TYR A 51 13.54 -3.04 -3.77
CA TYR A 51 13.04 -3.86 -2.65
C TYR A 51 11.77 -3.27 -2.03
N ALA A 52 11.66 -1.94 -1.99
CA ALA A 52 10.45 -1.24 -1.53
C ALA A 52 9.24 -1.48 -2.46
N LEU A 53 9.44 -1.94 -3.70
CA LEU A 53 8.36 -2.31 -4.61
C LEU A 53 8.11 -3.83 -4.65
N ILE A 54 9.18 -4.62 -4.68
CA ILE A 54 9.12 -6.09 -4.82
C ILE A 54 8.51 -6.72 -3.57
N ILE A 55 9.01 -6.39 -2.38
CA ILE A 55 8.56 -7.02 -1.13
C ILE A 55 7.05 -6.78 -0.91
N PRO A 56 6.53 -5.55 -1.04
CA PRO A 56 5.10 -5.31 -0.87
C PRO A 56 4.25 -5.97 -1.95
N SER A 57 4.74 -6.04 -3.19
CA SER A 57 4.03 -6.72 -4.28
C SER A 57 3.88 -8.22 -4.00
N ILE A 58 4.91 -8.87 -3.46
CA ILE A 58 4.83 -10.27 -3.02
C ILE A 58 3.79 -10.40 -1.90
N ILE A 59 3.85 -9.53 -0.89
CA ILE A 59 2.91 -9.56 0.24
C ILE A 59 1.46 -9.42 -0.23
N PHE A 60 1.17 -8.49 -1.15
CA PHE A 60 -0.18 -8.30 -1.69
C PHE A 60 -0.61 -9.41 -2.67
N ALA A 61 0.32 -10.14 -3.28
CA ALA A 61 0.00 -11.30 -4.11
C ALA A 61 -0.42 -12.53 -3.28
N LEU A 62 0.08 -12.69 -2.05
CA LEU A 62 -0.20 -13.87 -1.21
C LEU A 62 -1.71 -14.12 -0.93
N PRO A 63 -2.52 -13.09 -0.59
CA PRO A 63 -3.97 -13.26 -0.49
C PRO A 63 -4.66 -13.69 -1.80
N ILE A 64 -4.13 -13.30 -2.96
CA ILE A 64 -4.67 -13.70 -4.28
C ILE A 64 -4.46 -15.20 -4.49
N LEU A 65 -3.28 -15.72 -4.14
CA LEU A 65 -2.91 -17.12 -4.37
C LEU A 65 -3.57 -18.07 -3.37
N PHE A 66 -3.54 -17.71 -2.09
CA PHE A 66 -3.89 -18.65 -1.03
C PHE A 66 -5.18 -18.30 -0.26
N ASN A 67 -5.67 -17.05 -0.35
CA ASN A 67 -6.83 -16.51 0.39
C ASN A 67 -7.00 -17.05 1.82
N ARG A 68 -5.91 -17.05 2.61
CA ARG A 68 -5.94 -17.48 4.03
C ARG A 68 -5.82 -16.30 4.96
N ARG A 69 -6.39 -16.45 6.16
CA ARG A 69 -6.31 -15.45 7.25
C ARG A 69 -4.89 -15.00 7.58
N LEU A 70 -3.89 -15.89 7.52
CA LEU A 70 -2.48 -15.52 7.75
C LEU A 70 -1.98 -14.50 6.72
N PHE A 71 -2.21 -14.76 5.43
CA PHE A 71 -1.77 -13.87 4.36
C PHE A 71 -2.56 -12.56 4.34
N TRP A 72 -3.84 -12.62 4.71
CA TRP A 72 -4.63 -11.41 4.97
C TRP A 72 -4.03 -10.56 6.10
N LEU A 73 -3.66 -11.18 7.23
CA LEU A 73 -3.02 -10.47 8.35
C LEU A 73 -1.69 -9.85 7.95
N LEU A 74 -0.88 -10.56 7.15
CA LEU A 74 0.37 -10.05 6.62
C LEU A 74 0.14 -8.82 5.72
N ALA A 75 -0.78 -8.91 4.77
CA ALA A 75 -1.11 -7.79 3.89
C ALA A 75 -1.69 -6.60 4.66
N PHE A 76 -2.56 -6.86 5.64
CA PHE A 76 -3.16 -5.83 6.48
C PHE A 76 -2.13 -5.14 7.37
N GLY A 77 -1.33 -5.91 8.11
CA GLY A 77 -0.28 -5.40 8.98
C GLY A 77 0.76 -4.60 8.19
N PHE A 78 1.17 -5.11 7.03
CA PHE A 78 2.06 -4.39 6.13
C PHE A 78 1.46 -3.04 5.69
N SER A 79 0.19 -3.03 5.24
CA SER A 79 -0.46 -1.78 4.79
C SER A 79 -0.55 -0.70 5.88
N ILE A 80 -0.82 -1.10 7.13
CA ILE A 80 -0.82 -0.18 8.27
C ILE A 80 0.59 0.33 8.56
N PHE A 81 1.57 -0.57 8.67
CA PHE A 81 2.94 -0.19 8.96
C PHE A 81 3.51 0.72 7.88
N HIS A 82 3.22 0.44 6.61
CA HIS A 82 3.60 1.30 5.49
C HIS A 82 2.94 2.68 5.57
N GLY A 83 1.65 2.76 5.94
CA GLY A 83 0.95 4.03 6.14
C GLY A 83 1.57 4.86 7.26
N ILE A 84 1.87 4.24 8.41
CA ILE A 84 2.55 4.88 9.55
C ILE A 84 3.96 5.34 9.16
N TRP A 85 4.73 4.48 8.49
CA TRP A 85 6.07 4.81 8.01
C TRP A 85 6.06 5.99 7.03
N SER A 86 5.10 6.00 6.10
CA SER A 86 4.93 7.09 5.14
C SER A 86 4.61 8.41 5.85
N LEU A 87 3.70 8.39 6.84
CA LEU A 87 3.42 9.56 7.67
C LEU A 87 4.66 10.05 8.41
N PHE A 88 5.40 9.15 9.05
CA PHE A 88 6.66 9.47 9.73
C PHE A 88 7.63 10.14 8.75
N LYS A 89 7.88 9.53 7.59
CA LYS A 89 8.79 10.08 6.58
C LYS A 89 8.33 11.45 6.08
N ILE A 90 7.04 11.67 5.87
CA ILE A 90 6.52 12.97 5.43
C ILE A 90 6.74 14.05 6.51
N VAL A 91 6.37 13.77 7.76
CA VAL A 91 6.52 14.73 8.87
C VAL A 91 7.99 15.08 9.12
N PHE A 92 8.87 14.07 9.16
CA PHE A 92 10.29 14.29 9.47
C PHE A 92 11.10 14.78 8.26
N SER A 93 10.74 14.41 7.02
CA SER A 93 11.39 14.99 5.82
C SER A 93 11.03 16.45 5.61
N GLY A 94 9.80 16.85 5.98
CA GLY A 94 9.41 18.25 6.04
C GLY A 94 10.35 19.07 6.94
N LEU A 95 10.74 18.51 8.09
CA LEU A 95 11.63 19.18 9.05
C LEU A 95 13.07 19.32 8.54
N SER A 96 13.61 18.32 7.84
CA SER A 96 15.00 18.38 7.32
C SER A 96 15.16 19.31 6.11
N TYR A 97 14.15 19.43 5.25
CA TYR A 97 14.18 20.34 4.09
C TYR A 97 14.17 21.83 4.48
N TYR A 98 13.69 22.17 5.68
CA TYR A 98 13.77 23.55 6.18
C TYR A 98 15.19 24.01 6.49
N GLN A 99 16.16 23.09 6.60
CA GLN A 99 17.54 23.42 6.94
C GLN A 99 18.51 23.45 5.74
N SER A 100 18.18 22.86 4.58
CA SER A 100 19.15 22.69 3.48
C SER A 100 19.02 23.67 2.30
N ASP A 101 17.82 24.23 2.04
CA ASP A 101 17.57 24.93 0.77
C ASP A 101 17.39 26.43 0.95
N PHE A 102 18.36 27.21 0.45
CA PHE A 102 18.41 28.67 0.53
C PHE A 102 17.45 29.40 -0.44
N ASN A 103 16.69 28.69 -1.30
CA ASN A 103 15.58 29.28 -2.05
C ASN A 103 14.56 28.24 -2.55
N PRO A 104 13.54 27.88 -1.75
CA PRO A 104 12.56 26.87 -2.12
C PRO A 104 11.60 27.40 -3.21
N ASN A 105 11.57 26.74 -4.37
CA ASN A 105 10.54 26.99 -5.38
C ASN A 105 9.17 26.52 -4.85
N LEU A 106 8.19 27.42 -4.77
CA LEU A 106 6.84 27.14 -4.27
C LEU A 106 6.15 25.99 -5.02
N ASN A 107 6.40 25.84 -6.32
CA ASN A 107 5.82 24.77 -7.13
C ASN A 107 6.33 23.38 -6.73
N TRP A 108 7.60 23.28 -6.33
CA TRP A 108 8.20 22.02 -5.89
C TRP A 108 7.60 21.58 -4.55
N ARG A 109 7.37 22.53 -3.64
CA ARG A 109 6.71 22.27 -2.35
C ARG A 109 5.27 21.80 -2.53
N ALA A 110 4.50 22.44 -3.42
CA ALA A 110 3.11 22.06 -3.67
C ALA A 110 2.99 20.64 -4.25
N ILE A 111 3.84 20.30 -5.22
CA ILE A 111 3.89 18.96 -5.81
C ILE A 111 4.27 17.93 -4.74
N ASP A 112 5.30 18.20 -3.93
CA ASP A 112 5.78 17.28 -2.91
C ASP A 112 4.74 17.01 -1.80
N ILE A 113 4.06 18.05 -1.34
CA ILE A 113 2.94 17.94 -0.39
C ILE A 113 1.79 17.14 -1.02
N GLY A 114 1.43 17.44 -2.27
CA GLY A 114 0.38 16.72 -3.00
C GLY A 114 0.67 15.23 -3.14
N THR A 115 1.90 14.88 -3.54
CA THR A 115 2.36 13.49 -3.62
C THR A 115 2.34 12.80 -2.25
N SER A 116 2.75 13.50 -1.20
CA SER A 116 2.75 12.99 0.17
C SER A 116 1.33 12.66 0.66
N ILE A 117 0.38 13.58 0.45
CA ILE A 117 -1.04 13.36 0.78
C ILE A 117 -1.57 12.16 0.01
N LEU A 118 -1.30 12.08 -1.29
CA LEU A 118 -1.76 10.98 -2.15
C LEU A 118 -1.24 9.61 -1.65
N ILE A 119 0.05 9.50 -1.33
CA ILE A 119 0.64 8.25 -0.80
C ILE A 119 -0.02 7.83 0.52
N VAL A 120 -0.26 8.78 1.43
CA VAL A 120 -0.91 8.53 2.71
C VAL A 120 -2.34 8.07 2.51
N THR A 121 -3.13 8.81 1.73
CA THR A 121 -4.53 8.47 1.43
C THR A 121 -4.63 7.07 0.82
N ILE A 122 -3.78 6.75 -0.15
CA ILE A 122 -3.77 5.43 -0.78
C ILE A 122 -3.37 4.34 0.22
N SER A 123 -2.35 4.56 1.05
CA SER A 123 -1.92 3.58 2.04
C SER A 123 -3.04 3.22 3.02
N PHE A 124 -3.76 4.22 3.54
CA PHE A 124 -4.89 3.98 4.44
C PHE A 124 -6.13 3.42 3.72
N LEU A 125 -6.37 3.82 2.47
CA LEU A 125 -7.41 3.23 1.63
C LEU A 125 -7.16 1.74 1.40
N LEU A 126 -5.92 1.36 1.09
CA LEU A 126 -5.52 -0.04 0.94
C LEU A 126 -5.74 -0.82 2.24
N ALA A 127 -5.31 -0.28 3.38
CA ALA A 127 -5.55 -0.91 4.68
C ALA A 127 -7.05 -1.11 4.96
N TRP A 128 -7.87 -0.11 4.66
CA TRP A 128 -9.32 -0.19 4.81
C TRP A 128 -9.95 -1.24 3.89
N LEU A 129 -9.56 -1.27 2.62
CA LEU A 129 -10.03 -2.28 1.66
C LEU A 129 -9.65 -3.69 2.12
N ILE A 130 -8.38 -3.90 2.49
CA ILE A 130 -7.90 -5.19 2.99
C ILE A 130 -8.70 -5.62 4.23
N TRP A 131 -8.97 -4.71 5.17
CA TRP A 131 -9.78 -4.99 6.35
C TRP A 131 -11.20 -5.46 5.98
N LYS A 132 -11.86 -4.76 5.04
CA LYS A 132 -13.20 -5.13 4.56
C LYS A 132 -13.23 -6.48 3.86
N MET A 133 -12.11 -6.90 3.28
CA MET A 133 -11.97 -8.16 2.56
C MET A 133 -11.44 -9.31 3.43
N LYS A 134 -11.63 -9.22 4.75
CA LYS A 134 -11.27 -10.29 5.70
C LYS A 134 -11.83 -11.65 5.26
N PRO A 135 -10.97 -12.69 5.14
CA PRO A 135 -11.43 -14.04 4.83
C PRO A 135 -12.27 -14.59 5.98
N LYS A 136 -13.30 -15.37 5.64
CA LYS A 136 -14.25 -15.95 6.61
C LYS A 136 -13.67 -17.16 7.35
N LYS A 137 -12.56 -17.72 6.88
CA LYS A 137 -11.85 -18.86 7.47
C LYS A 137 -10.39 -18.49 7.65
#